data_AF-A0A0B1SHK7-F1
#
_entry.id   AF-A0A0B1SHK7-F1
#
_cell.length_a   1.000
_cell.length_b   1.000
_cell.length_c   1.000
_cell.angle_alpha   90.00
_cell.angle_beta   90.00
_cell.angle_gamma   90.00
#
_symmetry.space_group_name_H-M   'P 1'
#
loop_
_entity.id
_entity.type
_entity.pdbx_description
1 polymer ?
#
loop_
_entity_poly.entity_id
_entity_poly.type
_entity_poly.pdbx_seq_one_letter_code
_entity_poly.pdbx_strand_id
1 'polypeptide(L)'
;MANAMDKVTMIDHHPEILKRQMEVEESMSPEQLDILIDSLNNEAEQLKEKINELSTKVRSFPLGCDRYHRQYWQIPGVPSVLVESIESSGPSNPACNTDETCTKDPPDLKAPSFIHPDVLACVEDLVDDVVTSRSHTDRRKRKRFRRMDNPYKRGWWSIDTRESLEAVRASLHGRGIRERILHRLLCKSWFLKDVKLGKVELNKVGEEIDWKNLAGTNQTAVHRRLDELEARLTKAKIVSRSKF
;
A
#
# COMPACT_ATOMS: atom_id res chain seq x y z
N MET A 1 15.50 -9.88 35.88
CA MET A 1 15.40 -8.47 35.45
C MET A 1 16.77 -7.78 35.64
N ALA A 2 17.81 -8.35 35.05
CA ALA A 2 19.20 -7.86 35.14
C ALA A 2 19.88 -8.19 33.81
N ASN A 3 19.67 -7.36 32.77
CA ASN A 3 20.45 -7.46 31.53
C ASN A 3 20.35 -6.22 30.60
N ALA A 4 19.85 -5.09 31.09
CA ALA A 4 19.73 -3.85 30.30
C ALA A 4 20.62 -2.71 30.81
N MET A 5 21.04 -2.74 32.07
CA MET A 5 21.92 -1.72 32.66
C MET A 5 23.40 -1.93 32.34
N ASP A 6 23.83 -3.15 31.98
CA ASP A 6 25.25 -3.43 31.66
C ASP A 6 25.69 -2.97 30.26
N LYS A 7 24.75 -2.60 29.38
CA LYS A 7 25.09 -2.08 28.05
C LYS A 7 25.31 -0.57 28.03
N VAL A 8 24.81 0.16 29.02
CA VAL A 8 24.95 1.62 29.09
C VAL A 8 26.31 2.01 29.68
N THR A 9 26.90 1.16 30.54
CA THR A 9 28.26 1.35 31.11
C THR A 9 29.40 1.05 30.12
N MET A 10 29.12 0.46 28.96
CA MET A 10 30.10 0.19 27.89
C MET A 10 30.43 1.43 27.03
N ILE A 11 29.62 2.49 27.10
CA ILE A 11 29.80 3.68 26.25
C ILE A 11 30.90 4.61 26.81
N ASP A 12 31.08 4.66 28.13
CA ASP A 12 32.08 5.54 28.79
C ASP A 12 33.53 5.01 28.72
N HIS A 13 33.74 3.74 28.34
CA HIS A 13 35.08 3.13 28.26
C HIS A 13 35.69 3.16 26.85
N HIS A 14 34.97 3.69 25.86
CA HIS A 14 35.38 3.73 24.46
C HIS A 14 36.79 4.32 24.20
N PRO A 15 37.21 5.45 24.84
CA PRO A 15 38.55 5.99 24.60
C PRO A 15 39.69 5.20 25.24
N GLU A 16 39.48 4.56 26.40
CA GLU A 16 40.50 3.69 27.01
C GLU A 16 40.65 2.35 26.28
N ILE A 17 39.55 1.81 25.75
CA ILE A 17 39.53 0.59 24.95
C ILE A 17 40.30 0.82 23.64
N LEU A 18 40.04 1.94 22.96
CA LEU A 18 40.78 2.34 21.75
C LEU A 18 42.28 2.51 22.02
N LYS A 19 42.65 3.14 23.14
CA LYS A 19 44.05 3.33 23.52
C LYS A 19 44.78 2.00 23.73
N ARG A 20 44.15 1.07 24.45
CA ARG A 20 44.70 -0.28 24.66
C ARG A 20 44.80 -1.08 23.36
N GLN A 21 43.82 -0.96 22.46
CA GLN A 21 43.89 -1.61 21.14
C GLN A 21 45.06 -1.06 20.32
N MET A 22 45.26 0.26 20.29
CA MET A 22 46.38 0.88 19.58
C MET A 22 47.75 0.48 20.17
N GLU A 23 47.89 0.45 21.50
CA GLU A 23 49.14 0.01 22.15
C GLU A 23 49.46 -1.46 21.86
N VAL A 24 48.43 -2.31 21.76
CA VAL A 24 48.59 -3.72 21.39
C VAL A 24 48.98 -3.85 19.92
N GLU A 25 48.36 -3.10 19.01
CA GLU A 25 48.68 -3.09 17.58
C GLU A 25 50.11 -2.58 17.31
N GLU A 26 50.57 -1.54 18.02
CA GLU A 26 51.96 -1.04 17.93
C GLU A 26 53.00 -2.06 18.40
N SER A 27 52.61 -3.01 19.25
CA SER A 27 53.49 -4.06 19.75
C SER A 27 53.56 -5.31 18.87
N MET A 28 52.73 -5.41 17.82
CA MET A 28 52.64 -6.59 16.95
C MET A 28 53.70 -6.57 15.85
N SER A 29 54.18 -7.76 15.46
CA SER A 29 55.06 -7.89 14.30
C SER A 29 54.30 -7.65 12.98
N PRO A 30 55.00 -7.35 11.88
CA PRO A 30 54.36 -7.16 10.57
C PRO A 30 53.48 -8.36 10.15
N GLU A 31 53.94 -9.58 10.40
CA GLU A 31 53.19 -10.80 10.06
C GLU A 31 51.94 -10.97 10.93
N GLN A 32 52.00 -10.52 12.19
CA GLN A 32 50.85 -10.56 13.08
C GLN A 32 49.81 -9.49 12.70
N LEU A 33 50.25 -8.33 12.20
CA LEU A 33 49.38 -7.30 11.65
C LEU A 33 48.67 -7.78 10.39
N ASP A 34 49.36 -8.48 9.49
CA ASP A 34 48.73 -9.06 8.28
C ASP A 34 47.61 -10.05 8.65
N ILE A 35 47.85 -10.94 9.64
CA ILE A 35 46.83 -11.88 10.14
C ILE A 35 45.63 -11.13 10.75
N LEU A 36 45.89 -10.04 11.50
CA LEU A 36 44.84 -9.23 12.10
C LEU A 36 44.00 -8.52 11.02
N ILE A 37 44.65 -7.97 9.98
CA ILE A 37 43.98 -7.35 8.83
C ILE A 37 43.06 -8.35 8.14
N ASP A 38 43.53 -9.57 7.87
CA ASP A 38 42.73 -10.62 7.26
C ASP A 38 41.54 -11.03 8.14
N SER A 39 41.76 -11.14 9.46
CA SER A 39 40.70 -11.43 10.43
C SER A 39 39.63 -10.34 10.45
N LEU A 40 40.04 -9.08 10.49
CA LEU A 40 39.13 -7.93 10.50
C LEU A 40 38.36 -7.80 9.17
N ASN A 41 39.01 -8.06 8.04
CA ASN A 41 38.35 -8.09 6.74
C ASN A 41 37.28 -9.19 6.67
N ASN A 42 37.58 -10.38 7.20
CA ASN A 42 36.62 -11.48 7.27
C ASN A 42 35.43 -11.14 8.19
N GLU A 43 35.69 -10.50 9.34
CA GLU A 43 34.62 -10.05 10.25
C GLU A 43 33.76 -8.95 9.60
N ALA A 44 34.37 -8.00 8.89
CA ALA A 44 33.66 -6.95 8.18
C ALA A 44 32.74 -7.52 7.08
N GLU A 45 33.21 -8.52 6.31
CA GLU A 45 32.39 -9.16 5.29
C GLU A 45 31.22 -9.95 5.90
N GLN A 46 31.44 -10.65 7.02
CA GLN A 46 30.36 -11.32 7.77
C GLN A 46 29.31 -10.34 8.30
N LEU A 47 29.75 -9.19 8.85
CA LEU A 47 28.83 -8.15 9.30
C LEU A 47 28.04 -7.56 8.14
N LYS A 48 28.67 -7.33 7.00
CA LYS A 48 28.04 -6.84 5.77
C LYS A 48 27.02 -7.83 5.21
N GLU A 49 27.34 -9.12 5.16
CA GLU A 49 26.38 -10.18 4.81
C GLU A 49 25.18 -10.16 5.75
N LYS A 50 25.42 -10.09 7.07
CA LYS A 50 24.36 -10.06 8.08
C LYS A 50 23.49 -8.81 7.99
N ILE A 51 24.09 -7.65 7.73
CA ILE A 51 23.37 -6.40 7.46
C ILE A 51 22.50 -6.57 6.20
N ASN A 52 23.03 -7.16 5.14
CA ASN A 52 22.27 -7.37 3.90
C ASN A 52 21.10 -8.34 4.10
N GLU A 53 21.30 -9.43 4.84
CA GLU A 53 20.24 -10.36 5.23
C GLU A 53 19.16 -9.71 6.10
N LEU A 54 19.54 -8.87 7.06
CA LEU A 54 18.59 -8.16 7.92
C LEU A 54 17.86 -7.06 7.14
N SER A 55 18.58 -6.33 6.30
CA SER A 55 18.01 -5.28 5.43
C SER A 55 16.96 -5.84 4.47
N THR A 56 17.22 -7.00 3.87
CA THR A 56 16.25 -7.71 3.01
C THR A 56 15.02 -8.22 3.77
N LYS A 57 15.13 -8.45 5.09
CA LYS A 57 13.98 -8.79 5.97
C LYS A 57 13.17 -7.58 6.42
N VAL A 58 13.65 -6.35 6.25
CA VAL A 58 12.95 -5.13 6.69
C VAL A 58 12.43 -4.32 5.52
N ARG A 59 13.11 -4.38 4.36
CA ARG A 59 12.69 -3.62 3.18
C ARG A 59 11.44 -4.24 2.55
N SER A 60 10.30 -3.57 2.70
CA SER A 60 9.11 -3.85 1.90
C SER A 60 9.35 -3.42 0.46
N PHE A 61 9.08 -4.30 -0.49
CA PHE A 61 9.23 -3.99 -1.92
C PHE A 61 7.84 -3.82 -2.56
N PRO A 62 7.56 -2.66 -3.17
CA PRO A 62 6.39 -2.52 -4.02
C PRO A 62 6.57 -3.39 -5.27
N LEU A 63 5.62 -4.28 -5.51
CA LEU A 63 5.56 -5.10 -6.73
C LEU A 63 5.10 -4.26 -7.93
N GLY A 64 4.36 -3.19 -7.66
CA GLY A 64 3.83 -2.23 -8.62
C GLY A 64 2.35 -1.93 -8.39
N CYS A 65 1.76 -1.17 -9.31
CA CYS A 65 0.34 -0.84 -9.27
C CYS A 65 -0.43 -1.39 -10.46
N ASP A 66 -1.75 -1.30 -10.41
CA ASP A 66 -2.64 -1.51 -11.55
C ASP A 66 -3.34 -0.22 -12.00
N ARG A 67 -4.14 -0.31 -13.07
CA ARG A 67 -4.89 0.84 -13.63
C ARG A 67 -5.93 1.46 -12.70
N TYR A 68 -6.24 0.83 -11.57
CA TYR A 68 -7.14 1.33 -10.53
C TYR A 68 -6.36 1.94 -9.36
N HIS A 69 -5.06 2.17 -9.52
CA HIS A 69 -4.17 2.75 -8.50
C HIS A 69 -4.11 1.92 -7.21
N ARG A 70 -4.33 0.61 -7.30
CA ARG A 70 -4.03 -0.29 -6.19
C ARG A 70 -2.55 -0.63 -6.21
N GLN A 71 -1.90 -0.53 -5.05
CA GLN A 71 -0.50 -0.91 -4.88
C GLN A 71 -0.39 -2.33 -4.35
N TYR A 72 0.53 -3.09 -4.93
CA TYR A 72 0.79 -4.47 -4.57
C TYR A 72 2.12 -4.54 -3.84
N TRP A 73 2.12 -5.17 -2.67
CA TRP A 73 3.24 -5.20 -1.75
C TRP A 73 3.61 -6.63 -1.41
N GLN A 74 4.91 -6.92 -1.43
CA GLN A 74 5.45 -8.07 -0.71
C GLN A 74 6.17 -7.56 0.52
N ILE A 75 5.59 -7.86 1.68
CA ILE A 75 6.22 -7.58 2.98
C ILE A 75 6.98 -8.83 3.42
N PRO A 76 8.26 -8.71 3.81
CA PRO A 76 9.00 -9.83 4.37
C PRO A 76 8.29 -10.43 5.58
N GLY A 77 8.24 -11.76 5.66
CA GLY A 77 7.59 -12.48 6.76
C GLY A 77 6.06 -12.58 6.64
N VAL A 78 5.42 -11.79 5.77
CA VAL A 78 3.97 -11.90 5.51
C VAL A 78 3.75 -12.95 4.41
N PRO A 79 2.98 -14.02 4.67
CA PRO A 79 2.77 -15.09 3.70
C PRO A 79 1.70 -14.70 2.67
N SER A 80 1.65 -13.46 2.20
CA SER A 80 0.66 -13.03 1.21
C SER A 80 1.17 -11.80 0.46
N VAL A 81 0.67 -11.61 -0.77
CA VAL A 81 0.77 -10.33 -1.46
C VAL A 81 -0.32 -9.41 -0.92
N LEU A 82 0.08 -8.34 -0.26
CA LEU A 82 -0.85 -7.33 0.24
C LEU A 82 -1.21 -6.36 -0.87
N VAL A 83 -2.45 -5.92 -0.87
CA VAL A 83 -2.97 -4.96 -1.82
C VAL A 83 -3.56 -3.78 -1.07
N GLU A 84 -3.03 -2.61 -1.35
CA GLU A 84 -3.46 -1.33 -0.81
C GLU A 84 -4.30 -0.62 -1.87
N SER A 85 -5.52 -0.22 -1.52
CA SER A 85 -6.44 0.44 -2.45
C SER A 85 -6.58 1.94 -2.19
N ILE A 86 -7.16 2.67 -3.16
CA ILE A 86 -7.28 4.15 -3.21
C ILE A 86 -7.74 4.82 -1.91
N GLU A 87 -8.64 4.21 -1.14
CA GLU A 87 -9.12 4.82 0.11
C GLU A 87 -8.02 4.86 1.19
N SER A 88 -7.12 3.86 1.21
CA SER A 88 -5.90 3.91 2.04
C SER A 88 -4.89 4.92 1.49
N SER A 89 -5.00 5.32 0.23
CA SER A 89 -4.16 6.31 -0.47
C SER A 89 -4.65 7.74 -0.31
N GLY A 90 -5.31 8.06 0.81
CA GLY A 90 -5.74 9.42 1.11
C GLY A 90 -4.57 10.43 1.10
N PRO A 91 -4.84 11.75 1.03
CA PRO A 91 -3.80 12.79 1.03
C PRO A 91 -2.87 12.74 2.25
N SER A 92 -3.30 12.08 3.32
CA SER A 92 -2.53 11.84 4.55
C SER A 92 -1.67 10.57 4.52
N ASN A 93 -1.74 9.76 3.45
CA ASN A 93 -0.89 8.59 3.30
C ASN A 93 0.53 9.06 2.92
N PRO A 94 1.53 8.84 3.76
CA PRO A 94 2.90 9.29 3.50
C PRO A 94 3.54 8.63 2.26
N ALA A 95 2.97 7.53 1.74
CA ALA A 95 3.39 6.90 0.50
C ALA A 95 2.68 7.47 -0.76
N CYS A 96 1.63 8.29 -0.59
CA CYS A 96 0.94 8.96 -1.68
C CYS A 96 1.63 10.30 -1.98
N ASN A 97 2.63 10.27 -2.87
CA ASN A 97 3.28 11.48 -3.34
C ASN A 97 2.37 12.18 -4.37
N THR A 98 1.58 13.15 -3.92
CA THR A 98 0.64 13.89 -4.78
C THR A 98 1.35 14.57 -5.95
N ASP A 99 2.59 15.01 -5.76
CA ASP A 99 3.36 15.64 -6.84
C ASP A 99 3.60 14.61 -7.94
N GLU A 100 4.15 13.43 -7.61
CA GLU A 100 4.36 12.36 -8.60
C GLU A 100 3.05 11.82 -9.20
N THR A 101 2.03 11.60 -8.37
CA THR A 101 0.81 10.90 -8.78
C THR A 101 -0.07 11.77 -9.68
N CYS A 102 -0.09 13.08 -9.43
CA CYS A 102 -0.89 14.06 -10.16
C CYS A 102 -0.07 14.92 -11.13
N THR A 103 1.26 14.73 -11.25
CA THR A 103 2.12 15.48 -12.21
C THR A 103 1.60 15.49 -13.65
N LYS A 104 0.83 14.47 -14.03
CA LYS A 104 0.29 14.33 -15.39
C LYS A 104 -1.20 14.69 -15.51
N ASP A 105 -1.82 15.06 -14.40
CA ASP A 105 -3.21 15.49 -14.43
C ASP A 105 -3.26 16.87 -15.11
N PRO A 106 -4.28 17.11 -15.96
CA PRO A 106 -4.47 18.43 -16.55
C PRO A 106 -4.54 19.49 -15.44
N PRO A 107 -3.88 20.65 -15.59
CA PRO A 107 -3.91 21.72 -14.58
C PRO A 107 -5.33 22.20 -14.25
N ASP A 108 -6.25 21.99 -15.19
CA ASP A 108 -7.66 22.36 -15.11
C ASP A 108 -8.51 21.36 -14.32
N LEU A 109 -7.95 20.18 -14.01
CA LEU A 109 -8.61 19.12 -13.25
C LEU A 109 -8.66 19.51 -11.76
N LYS A 110 -9.54 20.44 -11.42
CA LYS A 110 -9.85 20.81 -10.05
C LYS A 110 -11.08 20.05 -9.59
N ALA A 111 -10.94 19.24 -8.54
CA ALA A 111 -12.07 18.67 -7.83
C ALA A 111 -12.53 19.69 -6.75
N PRO A 112 -13.71 20.32 -6.90
CA PRO A 112 -14.18 21.33 -5.94
C PRO A 112 -14.55 20.74 -4.57
N SER A 113 -14.65 19.42 -4.47
CA SER A 113 -15.08 18.70 -3.27
C SER A 113 -14.51 17.28 -3.24
N PHE A 114 -14.22 16.76 -2.04
CA PHE A 114 -13.92 15.35 -1.83
C PHE A 114 -15.12 14.51 -2.29
N ILE A 115 -14.90 13.65 -3.30
CA ILE A 115 -15.90 12.67 -3.74
C ILE A 115 -15.64 11.40 -2.95
N HIS A 116 -16.64 10.95 -2.17
CA HIS A 116 -16.51 9.72 -1.40
C HIS A 116 -16.18 8.57 -2.34
N PRO A 117 -15.12 7.77 -2.07
CA PRO A 117 -14.71 6.68 -2.95
C PRO A 117 -15.88 5.77 -3.35
N ASP A 118 -16.78 5.41 -2.44
CA ASP A 118 -17.94 4.55 -2.77
C ASP A 118 -18.85 5.10 -3.88
N VAL A 119 -18.97 6.43 -4.00
CA VAL A 119 -19.70 7.05 -5.11
C VAL A 119 -18.97 6.81 -6.43
N LEU A 120 -17.64 6.93 -6.44
CA LEU A 120 -16.81 6.59 -7.59
C LEU A 120 -16.96 5.11 -7.97
N ALA A 121 -16.97 4.21 -6.98
CA ALA A 121 -17.17 2.77 -7.23
C ALA A 121 -18.53 2.47 -7.86
N CYS A 122 -19.62 3.09 -7.39
CA CYS A 122 -20.94 2.91 -7.99
C CYS A 122 -20.96 3.35 -9.46
N VAL A 123 -20.30 4.46 -9.79
CA VAL A 123 -20.17 4.94 -11.17
C VAL A 123 -19.32 3.98 -12.00
N GLU A 124 -18.20 3.47 -11.47
CA GLU A 124 -17.35 2.49 -12.15
C GLU A 124 -18.09 1.17 -12.43
N ASP A 125 -18.89 0.68 -11.47
CA ASP A 125 -19.72 -0.53 -11.65
C ASP A 125 -20.78 -0.32 -12.72
N LEU A 126 -21.44 0.85 -12.73
CA LEU A 126 -22.41 1.21 -13.76
C LEU A 126 -21.77 1.28 -15.16
N VAL A 127 -20.62 1.94 -15.28
CA VAL A 127 -19.87 2.01 -16.54
C VAL A 127 -19.51 0.61 -17.02
N ASP A 128 -19.09 -0.27 -16.11
CA ASP A 128 -18.82 -1.67 -16.44
C ASP A 128 -20.07 -2.42 -16.89
N ASP A 129 -21.21 -2.24 -16.24
CA ASP A 129 -22.49 -2.82 -16.67
C ASP A 129 -22.86 -2.36 -18.08
N VAL A 130 -22.74 -1.06 -18.38
CA VAL A 130 -23.03 -0.51 -19.71
C VAL A 130 -22.04 -1.01 -20.77
N VAL A 131 -20.75 -1.10 -20.46
CA VAL A 131 -19.73 -1.55 -21.43
C VAL A 131 -19.82 -3.06 -21.66
N THR A 132 -20.07 -3.84 -20.61
CA THR A 132 -20.13 -5.31 -20.71
C THR A 132 -21.44 -5.80 -21.32
N SER A 133 -22.56 -5.11 -21.09
CA SER A 133 -23.86 -5.41 -21.72
C SER A 133 -23.85 -5.21 -23.24
N ARG A 134 -22.96 -4.36 -23.77
CA ARG A 134 -22.83 -4.10 -25.21
C ARG A 134 -21.98 -5.12 -25.98
N SER A 135 -21.32 -6.07 -25.31
CA SER A 135 -20.42 -7.02 -25.96
C SER A 135 -20.91 -8.47 -25.81
N HIS A 136 -21.01 -9.22 -26.92
CA HIS A 136 -21.17 -10.68 -26.91
C HIS A 136 -19.85 -11.39 -26.51
N THR A 137 -19.22 -10.97 -25.41
CA THR A 137 -17.99 -11.61 -24.94
C THR A 137 -18.26 -12.47 -23.71
N ASP A 138 -17.70 -13.68 -23.76
CA ASP A 138 -17.90 -14.77 -22.80
C ASP A 138 -17.65 -14.33 -21.34
N ARG A 139 -18.73 -14.24 -20.55
CA ARG A 139 -18.71 -13.80 -19.13
C ARG A 139 -17.74 -14.63 -18.28
N ARG A 140 -17.47 -15.89 -18.64
CA ARG A 140 -16.56 -16.77 -17.88
C ARG A 140 -15.10 -16.36 -17.97
N LYS A 141 -14.68 -15.62 -19.01
CA LYS A 141 -13.28 -15.27 -19.26
C LYS A 141 -12.80 -14.01 -18.56
N ARG A 142 -13.69 -13.27 -17.88
CA ARG A 142 -13.33 -11.98 -17.25
C ARG A 142 -13.85 -11.90 -15.82
N LYS A 143 -13.13 -12.50 -14.87
CA LYS A 143 -12.98 -11.87 -13.55
C LYS A 143 -12.14 -10.61 -13.73
N ARG A 144 -12.77 -9.52 -14.21
CA ARG A 144 -12.12 -8.20 -14.17
C ARG A 144 -12.01 -7.83 -12.70
N PHE A 145 -10.80 -7.55 -12.20
CA PHE A 145 -10.55 -6.91 -10.90
C PHE A 145 -11.14 -5.49 -10.77
N ARG A 146 -12.00 -5.10 -11.71
CA ARG A 146 -12.84 -3.91 -11.65
C ARG A 146 -14.15 -4.22 -10.91
N ARG A 147 -14.74 -5.39 -11.16
CA ARG A 147 -15.85 -5.97 -10.41
C ARG A 147 -15.32 -6.80 -9.25
N MET A 148 -14.65 -6.13 -8.32
CA MET A 148 -14.45 -6.70 -7.00
C MET A 148 -15.52 -6.14 -6.08
N ASP A 149 -15.87 -6.88 -5.03
CA ASP A 149 -16.73 -6.34 -3.99
C ASP A 149 -16.09 -5.08 -3.39
N ASN A 150 -16.90 -4.12 -2.96
CA ASN A 150 -16.43 -2.85 -2.42
C ASN A 150 -15.32 -2.98 -1.35
N PRO A 151 -15.34 -3.99 -0.45
CA PRO A 151 -14.25 -4.21 0.51
C PRO A 151 -12.86 -4.42 -0.12
N TYR A 152 -12.77 -4.91 -1.36
CA TYR A 152 -11.51 -5.08 -2.09
C TYR A 152 -11.19 -3.88 -3.00
N LYS A 153 -12.13 -2.95 -3.17
CA LYS A 153 -11.85 -1.66 -3.83
C LYS A 153 -11.22 -0.66 -2.86
N ARG A 154 -11.15 -1.00 -1.57
CA ARG A 154 -10.90 -0.12 -0.44
C ARG A 154 -9.95 -0.79 0.54
N GLY A 155 -9.30 0.02 1.39
CA GLY A 155 -8.47 -0.52 2.47
C GLY A 155 -7.31 -1.39 2.00
N TRP A 156 -6.85 -2.23 2.94
CA TRP A 156 -5.87 -3.27 2.71
C TRP A 156 -6.57 -4.63 2.62
N TRP A 157 -6.19 -5.42 1.62
CA TRP A 157 -6.60 -6.82 1.48
C TRP A 157 -5.43 -7.66 0.99
N SER A 158 -5.61 -8.98 0.94
CA SER A 158 -4.51 -9.92 0.71
C SER A 158 -4.84 -10.89 -0.42
N ILE A 159 -3.83 -11.24 -1.23
CA ILE A 159 -3.86 -12.32 -2.20
C ILE A 159 -3.10 -13.50 -1.61
N ASP A 160 -3.84 -14.52 -1.23
CA ASP A 160 -3.37 -15.67 -0.45
C ASP A 160 -3.24 -16.95 -1.28
N THR A 161 -3.67 -16.93 -2.54
CA THR A 161 -3.76 -18.10 -3.41
C THR A 161 -3.14 -17.84 -4.77
N ARG A 162 -2.58 -18.90 -5.37
CA ARG A 162 -1.93 -18.82 -6.69
C ARG A 162 -2.94 -18.46 -7.78
N GLU A 163 -4.12 -19.04 -7.69
CA GLU A 163 -5.22 -18.83 -8.62
C GLU A 163 -5.63 -17.36 -8.64
N SER A 164 -5.69 -16.72 -7.47
CA SER A 164 -6.00 -15.30 -7.34
C SER A 164 -4.89 -14.41 -7.90
N LEU A 165 -3.63 -14.76 -7.67
CA LEU A 165 -2.47 -14.04 -8.22
C LEU A 165 -2.39 -14.17 -9.76
N GLU A 166 -2.68 -15.35 -10.30
CA GLU A 166 -2.76 -15.61 -11.74
C GLU A 166 -3.93 -14.86 -12.39
N ALA A 167 -5.07 -14.79 -11.71
CA ALA A 167 -6.17 -13.95 -12.14
C ALA A 167 -5.73 -12.47 -12.23
N VAL A 168 -4.99 -11.95 -11.23
CA VAL A 168 -4.46 -10.58 -11.28
C VAL A 168 -3.63 -10.43 -12.55
N ARG A 169 -2.61 -11.27 -12.73
CA ARG A 169 -1.72 -11.26 -13.90
C ARG A 169 -2.51 -11.26 -15.21
N ALA A 170 -3.48 -12.15 -15.36
CA ALA A 170 -4.29 -12.30 -16.57
C ALA A 170 -5.17 -11.07 -16.84
N SER A 171 -5.55 -10.35 -15.78
CA SER A 171 -6.28 -9.10 -15.94
C SER A 171 -5.37 -7.95 -16.39
N LEU A 172 -4.08 -7.93 -16.03
CA LEU A 172 -3.21 -6.81 -16.31
C LEU A 172 -2.85 -6.68 -17.81
N HIS A 173 -2.61 -5.45 -18.26
CA HIS A 173 -2.22 -5.18 -19.64
C HIS A 173 -0.71 -4.91 -19.76
N GLY A 174 0.03 -5.77 -20.48
CA GLY A 174 1.49 -5.66 -20.58
C GLY A 174 2.03 -4.35 -21.18
N ARG A 175 1.22 -3.59 -21.92
CA ARG A 175 1.57 -2.24 -22.42
C ARG A 175 1.01 -1.08 -21.59
N GLY A 176 0.16 -1.36 -20.60
CA GLY A 176 -0.47 -0.33 -19.78
C GLY A 176 0.59 0.45 -19.01
N ILE A 177 0.56 1.79 -19.08
CA ILE A 177 1.61 2.64 -18.49
C ILE A 177 1.75 2.37 -16.99
N ARG A 178 0.62 2.33 -16.28
CA ARG A 178 0.57 2.13 -14.82
C ARG A 178 0.89 0.69 -14.40
N GLU A 179 0.43 -0.28 -15.17
CA GLU A 179 0.42 -1.70 -14.76
C GLU A 179 1.50 -2.58 -15.39
N ARG A 180 2.25 -2.09 -16.38
CA ARG A 180 3.26 -2.90 -17.11
C ARG A 180 4.38 -3.41 -16.21
N ILE A 181 4.71 -2.72 -15.12
CA ILE A 181 5.78 -3.12 -14.21
C ILE A 181 5.33 -4.36 -13.44
N LEU A 182 4.18 -4.27 -12.79
CA LEU A 182 3.55 -5.37 -12.08
C LEU A 182 3.30 -6.57 -13.02
N HIS A 183 2.73 -6.34 -14.21
CA HIS A 183 2.53 -7.41 -15.19
C HIS A 183 3.84 -8.10 -15.58
N ARG A 184 4.92 -7.35 -15.84
CA ARG A 184 6.23 -7.94 -16.18
C ARG A 184 6.79 -8.77 -15.03
N LEU A 185 6.62 -8.33 -13.78
CA LEU A 185 7.05 -9.07 -12.60
C LEU A 185 6.27 -10.39 -12.45
N LEU A 186 4.94 -10.33 -12.54
CA LEU A 186 4.08 -11.51 -12.43
C LEU A 186 4.27 -12.53 -13.57
N CYS A 187 4.88 -12.13 -14.68
CA CYS A 187 5.29 -13.05 -15.75
C CYS A 187 6.61 -13.79 -15.46
N LYS A 188 7.39 -13.38 -14.45
CA LYS A 188 8.67 -14.02 -14.15
C LYS A 188 8.47 -15.30 -13.34
N SER A 189 8.97 -16.41 -13.88
CA SER A 189 8.91 -17.74 -13.25
C SER A 189 9.52 -17.76 -11.84
N TRP A 190 10.69 -17.14 -11.65
CA TRP A 190 11.35 -17.08 -10.34
C TRP A 190 10.46 -16.40 -9.28
N PHE A 191 9.82 -15.28 -9.64
CA PHE A 191 8.97 -14.55 -8.70
C PHE A 191 7.79 -15.41 -8.26
N LEU A 192 7.14 -16.08 -9.22
CA LEU A 192 6.04 -16.98 -8.91
C LEU A 192 6.48 -18.18 -8.09
N LYS A 193 7.75 -18.61 -8.11
CA LYS A 193 8.21 -19.71 -7.25
C LYS A 193 8.47 -19.25 -5.82
N ASP A 194 9.00 -18.04 -5.67
CA ASP A 194 9.48 -17.53 -4.37
C ASP A 194 8.39 -16.79 -3.57
N VAL A 195 7.35 -16.30 -4.25
CA VAL A 195 6.25 -15.57 -3.61
C VAL A 195 5.51 -16.47 -2.62
N LYS A 196 5.40 -16.01 -1.37
CA LYS A 196 4.68 -16.71 -0.31
C LYS A 196 3.20 -16.34 -0.38
N LEU A 197 2.34 -17.36 -0.44
CA LEU A 197 0.89 -17.23 -0.55
C LEU A 197 0.23 -18.11 0.51
N GLY A 198 -0.59 -17.50 1.33
CA GLY A 198 -1.17 -18.05 2.54
C GLY A 198 -2.10 -17.02 3.18
N LYS A 199 -3.03 -17.51 4.00
CA LYS A 199 -4.07 -16.66 4.60
C LYS A 199 -3.45 -15.67 5.57
N VAL A 200 -3.80 -14.40 5.43
CA VAL A 200 -3.47 -13.33 6.38
C VAL A 200 -4.77 -12.68 6.83
N GLU A 201 -4.94 -12.53 8.13
CA GLU A 201 -6.09 -11.83 8.69
C GLU A 201 -5.72 -10.37 8.93
N LEU A 202 -6.39 -9.48 8.21
CA LEU A 202 -6.25 -8.04 8.37
C LEU A 202 -7.40 -7.55 9.23
N ASN A 203 -7.10 -7.38 10.53
CA ASN A 203 -8.07 -6.82 11.46
C ASN A 203 -8.32 -5.35 11.12
N LYS A 204 -9.58 -4.93 11.18
CA LYS A 204 -9.90 -3.51 11.11
C LYS A 204 -9.26 -2.81 12.31
N VAL A 205 -8.60 -1.68 12.04
CA VAL A 205 -8.05 -0.81 13.07
C VAL A 205 -9.05 0.32 13.30
N GLY A 206 -9.43 0.54 14.55
CA GLY A 206 -10.44 1.54 14.94
C GLY A 206 -11.78 0.92 15.33
N GLU A 207 -12.68 1.77 15.82
CA GLU A 207 -14.04 1.35 16.19
C GLU A 207 -14.85 0.93 14.96
N GLU A 208 -15.69 -0.08 15.13
CA GLU A 208 -16.59 -0.49 14.06
C GLU A 208 -17.61 0.62 13.80
N ILE A 209 -17.54 1.19 12.60
CA ILE A 209 -18.48 2.24 12.19
C ILE A 209 -19.86 1.61 12.05
N ASP A 210 -20.80 2.05 12.88
CA ASP A 210 -22.22 1.72 12.72
C ASP A 210 -22.77 2.42 11.47
N TRP A 211 -22.69 1.72 10.34
CA TRP A 211 -23.18 2.20 9.06
C TRP A 211 -24.67 2.52 9.07
N LYS A 212 -25.48 1.87 9.91
CA LYS A 212 -26.93 2.17 9.99
C LYS A 212 -27.14 3.51 10.65
N ASN A 213 -26.45 3.76 11.76
CA ASN A 213 -26.51 5.04 12.47
C ASN A 213 -25.91 6.17 11.63
N LEU A 214 -24.74 5.95 11.02
CA LEU A 214 -24.10 6.92 10.15
C LEU A 214 -24.96 7.23 8.92
N ALA A 215 -25.54 6.21 8.27
CA ALA A 215 -26.45 6.42 7.14
C ALA A 215 -27.72 7.17 7.56
N GLY A 216 -28.31 6.83 8.70
CA GLY A 216 -29.47 7.54 9.25
C GLY A 216 -29.16 9.00 9.58
N THR A 217 -27.99 9.27 10.17
CA THR A 217 -27.52 10.61 10.48
C THR A 217 -27.27 11.43 9.22
N ASN A 218 -26.60 10.84 8.23
CA ASN A 218 -26.35 11.47 6.93
C ASN A 218 -27.65 11.75 6.17
N GLN A 219 -28.57 10.77 6.13
CA GLN A 219 -29.89 10.93 5.52
C GLN A 219 -30.67 12.07 6.18
N THR A 220 -30.70 12.10 7.52
CA THR A 220 -31.35 13.18 8.28
C THR A 220 -30.70 14.53 8.00
N ALA A 221 -29.38 14.60 7.94
CA ALA A 221 -28.64 15.82 7.63
C ALA A 221 -28.95 16.32 6.21
N VAL A 222 -29.02 15.43 5.22
CA VAL A 222 -29.38 15.76 3.82
C VAL A 222 -30.83 16.26 3.75
N HIS A 223 -31.79 15.56 4.36
CA HIS A 223 -33.19 16.00 4.40
C HIS A 223 -33.33 17.38 5.05
N ARG A 224 -32.66 17.62 6.19
CA ARG A 224 -32.64 18.95 6.82
C ARG A 224 -32.13 20.05 5.88
N ARG A 225 -31.08 19.77 5.10
CA ARG A 225 -30.54 20.73 4.13
C ARG A 225 -31.49 20.97 2.95
N LEU A 226 -32.22 19.94 2.53
CA LEU A 226 -33.27 20.07 1.51
C LEU A 226 -34.43 20.92 2.03
N ASP A 227 -34.86 20.72 3.28
CA ASP A 227 -35.91 21.52 3.92
C ASP A 227 -35.48 23.00 4.07
N GLU A 228 -34.24 23.24 4.50
CA GLU A 228 -33.64 24.58 4.56
C GLU A 228 -33.61 25.25 3.18
N LEU A 229 -33.27 24.50 2.13
CA LEU A 229 -33.27 24.97 0.75
C LEU A 229 -34.68 25.29 0.27
N GLU A 230 -35.66 24.42 0.51
CA GLU A 230 -37.07 24.63 0.16
C GLU A 230 -37.63 25.87 0.85
N ALA A 231 -37.32 26.06 2.14
CA ALA A 231 -37.72 27.26 2.89
C ALA A 231 -37.13 28.53 2.27
N ARG A 232 -35.86 28.49 1.86
CA ARG A 232 -35.20 29.63 1.19
C ARG A 232 -35.77 29.92 -0.19
N LEU A 233 -36.06 28.89 -0.98
CA LEU A 233 -36.70 29.02 -2.30
C LEU A 233 -38.11 29.58 -2.20
N THR A 234 -38.88 29.13 -1.20
CA THR A 234 -40.22 29.63 -0.89
C THR A 234 -40.17 31.09 -0.44
N LYS A 235 -39.24 31.44 0.46
CA LYS A 235 -39.03 32.82 0.91
C LYS A 235 -38.60 33.75 -0.22
N ALA A 236 -37.79 33.27 -1.14
CA ALA A 236 -37.35 34.00 -2.33
C ALA A 236 -38.42 34.08 -3.43
N LYS A 237 -39.60 33.45 -3.23
CA LYS A 237 -40.70 33.34 -4.22
C LYS A 237 -40.26 32.73 -5.56
N ILE A 238 -39.22 31.90 -5.55
CA ILE A 238 -38.66 31.27 -6.75
C ILE A 238 -39.51 30.07 -7.21
N VAL A 239 -40.26 29.44 -6.30
CA VAL A 239 -41.14 28.31 -6.59
C VAL A 239 -42.59 28.73 -6.40
N SER A 240 -43.37 28.76 -7.49
CA SER A 240 -44.83 28.75 -7.42
C SER A 240 -45.28 27.28 -7.40
N ARG A 241 -46.00 26.87 -6.35
CA ARG A 241 -46.55 25.51 -6.27
C ARG A 241 -47.61 25.34 -7.37
N SER A 242 -47.32 24.56 -8.41
CA SER A 242 -48.38 23.88 -9.15
C SER A 242 -48.98 22.82 -8.22
N LYS A 243 -50.19 23.09 -7.73
CA LYS A 243 -51.01 22.09 -7.04
C LYS A 243 -51.40 21.03 -8.08
N PHE A 244 -50.94 19.80 -7.91
CA PHE A 244 -51.62 18.63 -8.48
C PHE A 244 -52.74 18.22 -7.53
#